data_AF-A0A094GBI2-F1
#
_entry.id   AF-A0A094GBI2-F1
#
_cell.length_a   1.000
_cell.length_b   1.000
_cell.length_c   1.000
_cell.angle_alpha   90.00
_cell.angle_beta   90.00
_cell.angle_gamma   90.00
#
_symmetry.space_group_name_H-M   'P 1'
#
loop_
_entity.id
_entity.type
_entity.pdbx_description
1 polymer ?
#
loop_
_entity_poly.entity_id
_entity_poly.type
_entity_poly.pdbx_seq_one_letter_code
_entity_poly.pdbx_strand_id
1 'polypeptide(L)'
;MAAFTARSQQHFDEFPEVNSAFVRFNKDLSTPSIALAIKAQAPPSWTFKQGTTAADIIWSNVSISWWQQIIQTAFVYSLAAALTLGFALPVAIAGSLSQIGYLTYVVPSLRRLESLPSWALATIQGVLPLAILSLITAMVPSVLRLLANTQGLHSRQGVENYVQIYYFSFLFVQVFLTVSLLAGITTIIA
;
A
#
# COMPACT_ATOMS: atom_id res chain seq x y z
N MET A 1 32.40 18.85 13.49
CA MET A 1 32.50 18.25 12.14
C MET A 1 33.94 17.87 11.82
N ALA A 2 34.93 18.77 11.98
CA ALA A 2 36.35 18.49 11.73
C ALA A 2 36.96 17.30 12.52
N ALA A 3 36.58 17.12 13.79
CA ALA A 3 37.05 15.99 14.61
C ALA A 3 36.43 14.63 14.20
N PHE A 4 35.24 14.63 13.57
CA PHE A 4 34.58 13.42 13.11
C PHE A 4 35.16 12.94 11.77
N THR A 5 35.47 13.88 10.86
CA THR A 5 36.11 13.59 9.57
C THR A 5 37.53 13.05 9.72
N ALA A 6 38.28 13.46 10.75
CA ALA A 6 39.61 12.92 11.03
C ALA A 6 39.55 11.47 11.54
N ARG A 7 38.51 11.12 12.31
CA ARG A 7 38.30 9.76 12.83
C ARG A 7 37.78 8.79 11.76
N SER A 8 36.94 9.26 10.84
CA SER A 8 36.42 8.45 9.73
C SER A 8 37.48 8.11 8.68
N GLN A 9 38.51 8.95 8.49
CA GLN A 9 39.61 8.68 7.55
C GLN A 9 40.61 7.63 8.06
N GLN A 10 40.68 7.40 9.37
CA GLN A 10 41.63 6.45 9.97
C GLN A 10 41.07 5.03 10.13
N HIS A 11 39.75 4.84 10.09
CA HIS A 11 39.08 3.54 10.22
C HIS A 11 38.10 3.30 9.07
N PHE A 12 38.64 2.97 7.89
CA PHE A 12 37.86 2.68 6.68
C PHE A 12 36.92 1.48 6.83
N ASP A 13 37.31 0.47 7.63
CA ASP A 13 36.49 -0.73 7.86
C ASP A 13 35.28 -0.46 8.77
N GLU A 14 35.29 0.62 9.56
CA GLU A 14 34.22 0.98 10.49
C GLU A 14 33.12 1.82 9.82
N PHE A 15 33.43 2.46 8.68
CA PHE A 15 32.51 3.37 7.96
C PHE A 15 32.52 3.09 6.45
N PRO A 16 31.74 2.10 5.96
CA PRO A 16 31.67 1.81 4.54
C PRO A 16 31.16 3.02 3.75
N GLU A 17 31.84 3.34 2.65
CA GLU A 17 31.44 4.43 1.77
C GLU A 17 30.11 4.11 1.09
N VAL A 18 29.14 5.02 1.27
CA VAL A 18 27.83 4.94 0.62
C VAL A 18 27.71 6.05 -0.42
N ASN A 19 27.06 5.76 -1.54
CA ASN A 19 26.79 6.73 -2.61
C ASN A 19 25.64 7.69 -2.26
N SER A 20 25.72 8.31 -1.08
CA SER A 20 24.73 9.25 -0.57
C SER A 20 25.38 10.20 0.43
N ALA A 21 25.07 11.49 0.33
CA ALA A 21 25.56 12.51 1.25
C ALA A 21 24.41 13.39 1.76
N PHE A 22 24.51 13.83 3.02
CA PHE A 22 23.57 14.77 3.62
C PHE A 22 24.14 16.18 3.57
N VAL A 23 23.38 17.11 3.00
CA VAL A 23 23.73 18.53 2.94
C VAL A 23 22.72 19.31 3.76
N ARG A 24 23.20 20.06 4.75
CA ARG A 24 22.38 20.98 5.56
C ARG A 24 22.78 22.42 5.25
N PHE A 25 21.80 23.27 5.01
CA PHE A 25 22.01 24.71 4.84
C PHE A 25 21.81 25.41 6.19
N ASN A 26 22.51 26.54 6.38
CA ASN A 26 22.44 27.33 7.62
C ASN A 26 21.03 27.94 7.82
N LYS A 27 20.36 28.31 6.72
CA LYS A 27 19.06 28.97 6.75
C LYS A 27 17.98 28.11 6.07
N ASP A 28 16.94 27.77 6.83
CA ASP A 28 15.86 26.89 6.36
C ASP A 28 15.10 27.46 5.15
N LEU A 29 14.85 28.78 5.15
CA LEU A 29 14.07 29.45 4.10
C LEU A 29 14.76 29.50 2.73
N SER A 30 16.10 29.38 2.67
CA SER A 30 16.85 29.30 1.41
C SER A 30 17.01 27.86 0.91
N THR A 31 16.65 26.86 1.71
CA THR A 31 16.83 25.44 1.34
C THR A 31 16.05 25.06 0.08
N PRO A 32 14.77 25.46 -0.11
CA PRO A 32 14.03 25.09 -1.32
C PRO A 32 14.60 25.72 -2.59
N SER A 33 14.99 27.00 -2.54
CA SER A 33 15.53 27.70 -3.70
C SER A 33 16.91 27.17 -4.10
N ILE A 34 17.78 26.88 -3.12
CA ILE A 34 19.09 26.29 -3.38
C ILE A 34 18.95 24.85 -3.89
N ALA A 35 18.03 24.05 -3.33
CA ALA A 35 17.79 22.69 -3.80
C ALA A 35 17.32 22.65 -5.26
N LEU A 36 16.48 23.61 -5.69
CA LEU A 36 16.05 23.74 -7.08
C LEU A 36 17.20 24.15 -8.01
N ALA A 37 18.03 25.12 -7.59
CA ALA A 37 19.20 25.54 -8.35
C ALA A 37 20.20 24.39 -8.56
N ILE A 38 20.44 23.59 -7.52
CA ILE A 38 21.31 22.41 -7.61
C ILE A 38 20.67 21.36 -8.52
N LYS A 39 19.38 21.07 -8.38
CA LYS A 39 18.66 20.13 -9.25
C LYS A 39 18.75 20.51 -10.73
N ALA A 40 18.67 21.80 -11.05
CA ALA A 40 18.75 22.28 -12.43
C ALA A 40 20.13 22.06 -13.06
N GLN A 41 21.20 22.12 -12.26
CA GLN A 41 22.58 21.98 -12.73
C GLN A 41 23.13 20.56 -12.60
N ALA A 42 22.46 19.70 -11.83
CA ALA A 42 22.97 18.38 -11.50
C ALA A 42 22.76 17.34 -12.61
N PRO A 43 23.68 16.37 -12.74
CA PRO A 43 23.51 15.25 -13.65
C PRO A 43 22.25 14.43 -13.34
N PRO A 44 21.59 13.83 -14.35
CA PRO A 44 20.39 13.01 -14.16
C PRO A 44 20.65 11.71 -13.36
N SER A 45 21.91 11.35 -13.14
CA SER A 45 22.30 10.22 -12.28
C SER A 45 22.16 10.52 -10.78
N TRP A 46 22.05 11.80 -10.38
CA TRP A 46 21.94 12.20 -8.98
C TRP A 46 20.49 12.25 -8.54
N THR A 47 20.18 11.62 -7.41
CA THR A 47 18.86 11.68 -6.80
C THR A 47 18.86 12.63 -5.61
N PHE A 48 18.09 13.70 -5.70
CA PHE A 48 17.90 14.64 -4.60
C PHE A 48 16.64 14.28 -3.82
N LYS A 49 16.83 13.79 -2.61
CA LYS A 49 15.76 13.48 -1.66
C LYS A 49 15.73 14.57 -0.58
N GLN A 50 14.55 15.04 -0.21
CA GLN A 50 14.42 16.01 0.87
C GLN A 50 14.75 15.32 2.19
N GLY A 51 15.62 15.93 3.00
CA GLY A 51 15.96 15.40 4.31
C GLY A 51 14.75 15.40 5.25
N THR A 52 14.45 14.26 5.84
CA THR A 52 13.52 14.13 6.98
C THR A 52 14.31 14.07 8.30
N THR A 53 13.60 14.00 9.43
CA THR A 53 14.20 13.77 10.74
C THR A 53 15.02 12.48 10.75
N ALA A 54 16.22 12.51 11.35
CA ALA A 54 17.15 11.36 11.33
C ALA A 54 16.53 10.04 11.86
N ALA A 55 15.56 10.12 12.78
CA ALA A 55 14.84 8.96 13.32
C ALA A 55 13.81 8.34 12.34
N ASP A 56 13.38 9.10 11.34
CA ASP A 56 12.40 8.68 10.32
C ASP A 56 13.08 8.09 9.07
N ILE A 57 14.40 8.25 8.94
CA ILE A 57 15.16 7.75 7.80
C ILE A 57 15.35 6.24 7.90
N ILE A 58 14.99 5.54 6.82
CA ILE A 58 15.27 4.12 6.65
C ILE A 58 16.63 3.99 5.96
N TRP A 59 17.69 3.84 6.75
CA TRP A 59 19.09 3.84 6.27
C TRP A 59 19.39 2.79 5.19
N SER A 60 18.74 1.63 5.25
CA SER A 60 18.88 0.58 4.23
C SER A 60 18.42 1.00 2.83
N ASN A 61 17.53 2.01 2.75
CA ASN A 61 16.89 2.43 1.52
C ASN A 61 17.49 3.72 0.94
N VAL A 62 18.44 4.34 1.65
CA VAL A 62 19.08 5.60 1.24
C VAL A 62 19.99 5.38 0.03
N SER A 63 20.72 4.27 0.00
CA SER A 63 21.69 3.94 -1.05
C SER A 63 21.09 3.24 -2.28
N ILE A 64 19.77 3.04 -2.32
CA ILE A 64 19.10 2.37 -3.45
C ILE A 64 19.23 3.22 -4.72
N SER A 65 19.73 2.60 -5.79
CA SER A 65 19.82 3.20 -7.13
C SER A 65 18.44 3.57 -7.67
N TRP A 66 18.34 4.70 -8.35
CA TRP A 66 17.08 5.19 -8.95
C TRP A 66 16.37 4.17 -9.83
N TRP A 67 17.11 3.44 -10.66
CA TRP A 67 16.57 2.38 -11.52
C TRP A 67 15.93 1.24 -10.73
N GLN A 68 16.60 0.80 -9.67
CA GLN A 68 16.07 -0.25 -8.80
C GLN A 68 14.80 0.21 -8.08
N GLN A 69 14.77 1.48 -7.64
CA GLN A 69 13.60 2.09 -7.03
C GLN A 69 12.41 2.15 -8.01
N ILE A 70 12.65 2.45 -9.30
CA ILE A 70 11.59 2.42 -10.32
C ILE A 70 11.03 1.02 -10.51
N ILE A 71 11.89 0.01 -10.64
CA ILE A 71 11.46 -1.37 -10.85
C ILE A 71 10.65 -1.87 -9.66
N GLN A 72 11.13 -1.64 -8.43
CA GLN A 72 10.40 -1.99 -7.21
C GLN A 72 9.07 -1.25 -7.11
N THR A 73 9.04 0.04 -7.45
CA THR A 73 7.82 0.83 -7.47
C THR A 73 6.82 0.29 -8.50
N ALA A 74 7.25 0.01 -9.72
CA ALA A 74 6.39 -0.54 -10.76
C ALA A 74 5.82 -1.92 -10.36
N PHE A 75 6.63 -2.76 -9.73
CA PHE A 75 6.21 -4.05 -9.19
C PHE A 75 5.18 -3.91 -8.06
N VAL A 76 5.39 -3.00 -7.11
CA VAL A 76 4.44 -2.73 -6.03
C VAL A 76 3.12 -2.18 -6.58
N TYR A 77 3.18 -1.27 -7.57
CA TYR A 77 2.00 -0.73 -8.23
C TYR A 77 1.20 -1.81 -8.98
N SER A 78 1.87 -2.70 -9.72
CA SER A 78 1.19 -3.79 -10.43
C SER A 78 0.55 -4.78 -9.47
N LEU A 79 1.21 -5.10 -8.35
CA LEU A 79 0.67 -5.97 -7.32
C LEU A 79 -0.50 -5.33 -6.57
N ALA A 80 -0.44 -4.02 -6.27
CA ALA A 80 -1.55 -3.29 -5.69
C ALA A 80 -2.77 -3.23 -6.64
N ALA A 81 -2.53 -3.03 -7.94
CA ALA A 81 -3.58 -3.08 -8.95
C ALA A 81 -4.20 -4.48 -9.07
N ALA A 82 -3.37 -5.53 -9.12
CA ALA A 82 -3.83 -6.92 -9.15
C ALA A 82 -4.62 -7.29 -7.89
N LEU A 83 -4.17 -6.86 -6.71
CA LEU A 83 -4.89 -7.02 -5.45
C LEU A 83 -6.25 -6.32 -5.52
N THR A 84 -6.29 -5.08 -6.03
CA THR A 84 -7.52 -4.31 -6.16
C THR A 84 -8.51 -5.01 -7.10
N LEU A 85 -8.09 -5.42 -8.29
CA LEU A 85 -8.98 -6.09 -9.25
C LEU A 85 -9.40 -7.48 -8.77
N GLY A 86 -8.47 -8.24 -8.18
CA GLY A 86 -8.73 -9.57 -7.63
C GLY A 86 -9.66 -9.57 -6.42
N PHE A 87 -9.79 -8.44 -5.72
CA PHE A 87 -10.66 -8.33 -4.53
C PHE A 87 -12.15 -8.48 -4.84
N ALA A 88 -12.56 -8.29 -6.10
CA ALA A 88 -13.94 -8.56 -6.51
C ALA A 88 -14.33 -10.04 -6.34
N LEU A 89 -13.36 -10.97 -6.46
CA LEU A 89 -13.61 -12.41 -6.35
C LEU A 89 -14.03 -12.82 -4.91
N PRO A 90 -13.30 -12.47 -3.84
CA PRO A 90 -13.76 -12.68 -2.47
C PRO A 90 -15.12 -12.03 -2.16
N VAL A 91 -15.36 -10.82 -2.67
CA VAL A 91 -16.63 -10.10 -2.49
C VAL A 91 -17.78 -10.87 -3.14
N ALA A 92 -17.58 -11.39 -4.35
CA ALA A 92 -18.58 -12.20 -5.04
C ALA A 92 -18.85 -13.53 -4.33
N ILE A 93 -17.82 -14.19 -3.77
CA ILE A 93 -17.97 -15.41 -2.97
C ILE A 93 -18.75 -15.12 -1.67
N ALA A 94 -18.41 -14.03 -0.96
CA ALA A 94 -19.17 -13.64 0.21
C ALA A 94 -20.63 -13.27 -0.15
N GLY A 95 -20.83 -12.58 -1.27
CA GLY A 95 -22.15 -12.22 -1.78
C GLY A 95 -22.99 -13.44 -2.16
N SER A 96 -22.40 -14.47 -2.77
CA SER A 96 -23.11 -15.70 -3.07
C SER A 96 -23.53 -16.44 -1.80
N LEU A 97 -22.70 -16.44 -0.75
CA LEU A 97 -23.04 -16.99 0.57
C LEU A 97 -24.28 -16.35 1.21
N SER A 98 -24.57 -15.08 0.90
CA SER A 98 -25.81 -14.42 1.33
C SER A 98 -27.07 -15.02 0.68
N GLN A 99 -26.94 -15.88 -0.33
CA GLN A 99 -28.04 -16.56 -1.01
C GLN A 99 -28.11 -18.05 -0.60
N ILE A 100 -28.21 -18.33 0.70
CA ILE A 100 -28.28 -19.70 1.27
C ILE A 100 -29.36 -20.55 0.58
N GLY A 101 -30.53 -19.99 0.25
CA GLY A 101 -31.60 -20.73 -0.46
C GLY A 101 -31.17 -21.33 -1.81
N TYR A 102 -30.23 -20.69 -2.52
CA TYR A 102 -29.65 -21.21 -3.76
C TYR A 102 -28.47 -22.16 -3.50
N LEU A 103 -27.68 -21.91 -2.45
CA LEU A 103 -26.56 -22.77 -2.04
C LEU A 103 -26.99 -24.12 -1.47
N THR A 104 -28.16 -24.24 -0.83
CA THR A 104 -28.69 -25.52 -0.35
C THR A 104 -28.94 -26.51 -1.51
N TYR A 105 -29.20 -26.01 -2.72
CA TYR A 105 -29.31 -26.81 -3.94
C TYR A 105 -27.96 -27.27 -4.50
N VAL A 106 -26.90 -26.48 -4.32
CA VAL A 106 -25.56 -26.75 -4.89
C VAL A 106 -24.68 -27.55 -3.93
N VAL A 107 -24.83 -27.35 -2.61
CA VAL A 107 -24.06 -28.03 -1.56
C VAL A 107 -25.03 -28.74 -0.60
N PRO A 108 -25.34 -30.03 -0.82
CA PRO A 108 -26.34 -30.76 -0.04
C PRO A 108 -25.98 -30.92 1.45
N SER A 109 -24.72 -30.70 1.84
CA SER A 109 -24.30 -30.65 3.24
C SER A 109 -24.96 -29.52 4.04
N LEU A 110 -25.45 -28.46 3.38
CA LEU A 110 -26.15 -27.34 4.02
C LEU A 110 -27.64 -27.61 4.27
N ARG A 111 -28.23 -28.73 3.81
CA ARG A 111 -29.63 -29.11 4.11
C ARG A 111 -29.93 -29.21 5.60
N ARG A 112 -28.92 -29.44 6.45
CA ARG A 112 -29.10 -29.40 7.91
C ARG A 112 -29.46 -28.00 8.42
N LEU A 113 -29.06 -26.93 7.74
CA LEU A 113 -29.43 -25.57 8.12
C LEU A 113 -30.90 -25.24 7.80
N GLU A 114 -31.53 -25.91 6.85
CA GLU A 114 -32.98 -25.74 6.57
C GLU A 114 -33.88 -26.20 7.73
N SER A 115 -33.35 -27.01 8.66
CA SER A 115 -34.08 -27.43 9.86
C SER A 115 -34.16 -26.34 10.94
N LEU A 116 -33.45 -25.22 10.76
CA LEU A 116 -33.44 -24.10 11.70
C LEU A 116 -34.63 -23.15 11.45
N PRO A 117 -35.15 -22.49 12.49
CA PRO A 117 -36.23 -21.52 12.33
C PRO A 117 -35.80 -20.35 11.45
N SER A 118 -36.74 -19.79 10.69
CA SER A 118 -36.51 -18.77 9.65
C SER A 118 -35.70 -17.55 10.14
N TRP A 119 -35.88 -17.14 11.40
CA TRP A 119 -35.14 -16.04 12.01
C TRP A 119 -33.64 -16.34 12.17
N ALA A 120 -33.28 -17.58 12.50
CA ALA A 120 -31.88 -17.99 12.69
C ALA A 120 -31.16 -18.10 11.36
N LEU A 121 -31.85 -18.61 10.34
CA LEU A 121 -31.33 -18.72 8.98
C LEU A 121 -31.08 -17.33 8.38
N ALA A 122 -32.04 -16.41 8.51
CA ALA A 122 -31.86 -15.01 8.08
C ALA A 122 -30.71 -14.29 8.80
N THR A 123 -30.51 -14.57 10.10
CA THR A 123 -29.41 -13.98 10.87
C THR A 123 -28.06 -14.48 10.36
N ILE A 124 -27.89 -15.79 10.14
CA ILE A 124 -26.65 -16.36 9.59
C ILE A 124 -26.40 -15.81 8.18
N GLN A 125 -27.46 -15.70 7.38
CA GLN A 125 -27.40 -15.25 6.00
C GLN A 125 -27.00 -13.78 5.84
N GLY A 126 -27.35 -12.91 6.79
CA GLY A 126 -26.91 -11.52 6.82
C GLY A 126 -25.56 -11.32 7.52
N VAL A 127 -25.30 -12.02 8.62
CA VAL A 127 -24.13 -11.80 9.48
C VAL A 127 -22.89 -12.54 8.98
N LEU A 128 -23.03 -13.76 8.45
CA LEU A 128 -21.90 -14.58 8.03
C LEU A 128 -21.13 -13.97 6.84
N PRO A 129 -21.79 -13.50 5.75
CA PRO A 129 -21.09 -12.80 4.67
C PRO A 129 -20.39 -11.54 5.16
N LEU A 130 -21.03 -10.78 6.05
CA LEU A 130 -20.47 -9.55 6.60
C LEU A 130 -19.25 -9.82 7.49
N ALA A 131 -19.28 -10.88 8.29
CA ALA A 131 -18.16 -11.30 9.14
C ALA A 131 -16.96 -11.75 8.28
N ILE A 132 -17.18 -12.58 7.26
CA ILE A 132 -16.13 -13.02 6.34
C ILE A 132 -15.55 -11.82 5.58
N LEU A 133 -16.41 -10.96 5.04
CA LEU A 133 -15.99 -9.78 4.29
C LEU A 133 -15.21 -8.78 5.16
N SER A 134 -15.64 -8.54 6.39
CA SER A 134 -14.95 -7.65 7.31
C SER A 134 -13.57 -8.18 7.68
N LEU A 135 -13.43 -9.49 7.91
CA LEU A 135 -12.13 -10.12 8.18
C LEU A 135 -11.18 -9.97 6.98
N ILE A 136 -11.66 -10.26 5.76
CA ILE A 136 -10.85 -10.14 4.54
C ILE A 136 -10.46 -8.68 4.29
N THR A 137 -11.39 -7.74 4.47
CA THR A 137 -11.14 -6.30 4.27
C THR A 137 -10.18 -5.74 5.32
N ALA A 138 -10.24 -6.22 6.56
CA ALA A 138 -9.29 -5.84 7.61
C ALA A 138 -7.85 -6.28 7.30
N MET A 139 -7.66 -7.36 6.52
CA MET A 139 -6.33 -7.81 6.09
C MET A 139 -5.72 -6.94 4.98
N VAL A 140 -6.54 -6.26 4.15
CA VAL A 140 -6.07 -5.43 3.03
C VAL A 140 -5.05 -4.36 3.44
N PRO A 141 -5.31 -3.49 4.44
CA PRO A 141 -4.35 -2.45 4.82
C PRO A 141 -3.03 -3.04 5.35
N SER A 142 -3.08 -4.20 6.00
CA SER A 142 -1.87 -4.91 6.44
C SER A 142 -1.03 -5.38 5.26
N VAL A 143 -1.66 -5.95 4.22
CA VAL A 143 -0.98 -6.38 2.99
C VAL A 143 -0.40 -5.16 2.25
N LEU A 144 -1.18 -4.09 2.08
CA LEU A 144 -0.71 -2.86 1.43
C LEU A 144 0.49 -2.24 2.17
N ARG A 145 0.51 -2.31 3.51
CA ARG A 145 1.66 -1.86 4.31
C ARG A 145 2.90 -2.72 4.08
N LEU A 146 2.75 -4.04 3.92
CA LEU A 146 3.87 -4.92 3.56
C LEU A 146 4.41 -4.56 2.17
N LEU A 147 3.53 -4.32 1.20
CA LEU A 147 3.90 -3.90 -0.16
C LEU A 147 4.59 -2.54 -0.20
N ALA A 148 4.11 -1.56 0.57
CA ALA A 148 4.74 -0.25 0.62
C ALA A 148 6.13 -0.28 1.28
N ASN A 149 6.37 -1.21 2.20
CA ASN A 149 7.70 -1.41 2.79
C ASN A 149 8.71 -1.99 1.79
N THR A 150 8.29 -2.83 0.84
CA THR A 150 9.18 -3.40 -0.18
C THR A 150 9.54 -2.42 -1.31
N GLN A 151 8.90 -1.26 -1.35
CA GLN A 151 9.11 -0.22 -2.36
C GLN A 151 10.45 0.53 -2.22
N GLY A 152 11.17 0.36 -1.10
CA GLY A 152 12.48 0.99 -0.91
C GLY A 152 12.42 2.49 -0.64
N LEU A 153 11.36 2.95 0.07
CA LEU A 153 11.21 4.36 0.45
C LEU A 153 12.20 4.75 1.55
N HIS A 154 12.71 5.98 1.49
CA HIS A 154 13.77 6.50 2.37
C HIS A 154 13.27 7.05 3.71
N SER A 155 11.96 7.26 3.85
CA SER A 155 11.30 7.81 5.04
C SER A 155 10.11 6.94 5.43
N ARG A 156 9.90 6.69 6.73
CA ARG A 156 8.73 5.93 7.21
C ARG A 156 7.44 6.72 7.02
N GLN A 157 7.47 8.04 7.22
CA GLN A 157 6.35 8.92 6.86
C GLN A 157 6.00 8.80 5.38
N GLY A 158 7.02 8.71 4.52
CA GLY A 158 6.84 8.42 3.10
C GLY A 158 6.07 7.12 2.87
N VAL A 159 6.48 6.02 3.52
CA VAL A 159 5.79 4.72 3.44
C VAL A 159 4.31 4.85 3.81
N GLU A 160 4.01 5.51 4.94
CA GLU A 160 2.64 5.67 5.41
C GLU A 160 1.78 6.50 4.44
N ASN A 161 2.34 7.56 3.86
CA ASN A 161 1.65 8.35 2.84
C ASN A 161 1.29 7.50 1.61
N TYR A 162 2.21 6.66 1.13
CA TYR A 162 1.92 5.75 0.00
C TYR A 162 0.88 4.69 0.37
N VAL A 163 0.93 4.12 1.58
CA VAL A 163 -0.12 3.20 2.07
C VAL A 163 -1.49 3.87 2.03
N GLN A 164 -1.57 5.12 2.48
CA GLN A 164 -2.82 5.88 2.46
C GLN A 164 -3.32 6.13 1.03
N ILE A 165 -2.44 6.49 0.10
CA ILE A 165 -2.78 6.66 -1.32
C ILE A 165 -3.29 5.34 -1.91
N TYR A 166 -2.59 4.22 -1.68
CA TYR A 166 -3.01 2.91 -2.17
C TYR A 166 -4.36 2.49 -1.59
N TYR A 167 -4.56 2.72 -0.29
CA TYR A 167 -5.82 2.42 0.37
C TYR A 167 -6.97 3.29 -0.17
N PHE A 168 -6.73 4.58 -0.40
CA PHE A 168 -7.69 5.47 -1.04
C PHE A 168 -8.05 5.01 -2.46
N SER A 169 -7.04 4.68 -3.29
CA SER A 169 -7.28 4.17 -4.64
C SER A 169 -8.07 2.86 -4.63
N PHE A 170 -7.76 1.95 -3.69
CA PHE A 170 -8.51 0.71 -3.51
C PHE A 170 -9.99 0.98 -3.19
N LEU A 171 -10.27 1.83 -2.20
CA LEU A 171 -11.63 2.20 -1.83
C LEU A 171 -12.37 2.91 -2.97
N PHE A 172 -11.70 3.80 -3.69
CA PHE A 172 -12.29 4.50 -4.82
C PHE A 172 -12.71 3.53 -5.94
N VAL A 173 -11.84 2.58 -6.30
CA VAL A 173 -12.18 1.59 -7.34
C VAL A 173 -13.27 0.64 -6.85
N GLN A 174 -13.18 0.14 -5.61
CA GLN A 174 -14.10 -0.89 -5.13
C GLN A 174 -15.44 -0.36 -4.63
N VAL A 175 -15.43 0.68 -3.78
CA VAL A 175 -16.66 1.18 -3.15
C VAL A 175 -17.36 2.19 -4.05
N PHE A 176 -16.62 3.03 -4.77
CA PHE A 176 -17.22 4.04 -5.64
C PHE A 176 -17.43 3.52 -7.06
N LEU A 177 -16.37 3.11 -7.77
CA LEU A 177 -16.45 2.78 -9.19
C LEU A 177 -17.21 1.47 -9.45
N THR A 178 -16.89 0.38 -8.74
CA THR A 178 -17.60 -0.90 -8.90
C THR A 178 -19.07 -0.78 -8.53
N VAL A 179 -19.42 -0.20 -7.38
CA VAL A 179 -20.84 -0.07 -6.97
C VAL A 179 -21.62 0.81 -7.94
N SER A 180 -21.05 1.94 -8.38
CA SER A 180 -21.71 2.82 -9.35
C SER A 180 -21.91 2.12 -10.70
N LEU A 181 -20.91 1.38 -11.18
CA LEU A 181 -21.00 0.63 -12.43
C LEU A 181 -22.05 -0.48 -12.35
N LEU A 182 -22.08 -1.24 -11.25
CA LEU A 182 -23.08 -2.27 -11.01
C LEU A 182 -24.49 -1.69 -10.94
N ALA A 183 -24.69 -0.58 -10.23
CA ALA A 183 -25.96 0.11 -10.16
C ALA A 183 -26.42 0.57 -11.55
N GLY A 184 -25.54 1.21 -12.33
CA GLY A 184 -25.84 1.66 -13.69
C GLY A 184 -26.20 0.52 -14.64
N ILE A 185 -25.45 -0.59 -14.61
CA ILE A 185 -25.75 -1.79 -15.40
C ILE A 185 -27.12 -2.36 -15.02
N THR A 186 -27.41 -2.45 -13.73
CA THR A 186 -28.70 -2.98 -13.23
C THR A 186 -29.87 -2.13 -13.73
N THR A 187 -29.74 -0.80 -13.77
CA THR A 187 -30.79 0.11 -14.28
C THR A 187 -31.01 0.00 -15.79
N ILE A 188 -30.00 -0.39 -16.58
CA ILE A 188 -30.14 -0.56 -18.04
C ILE A 188 -30.79 -1.90 -18.38
N ILE A 189 -30.49 -2.94 -17.58
CA ILE A 189 -30.98 -4.31 -17.82
C ILE A 189 -32.38 -4.53 -17.22
N ALA A 190 -32.72 -3.85 -16.12
CA ALA A 190 -34.03 -3.91 -15.47
C ALA A 190 -35.07 -3.04 -16.18
#